data_AF-A0A350WRV2-F1
#
_entry.id   AF-A0A350WRV2-F1
#
_cell.length_a   1.000
_cell.length_b   1.000
_cell.length_c   1.000
_cell.angle_alpha   90.00
_cell.angle_beta   90.00
_cell.angle_gamma   90.00
#
_symmetry.space_group_name_H-M   'P 1'
#
loop_
_entity.id
_entity.type
_entity.pdbx_description
1 polymer ?
#
loop_
_entity_poly.entity_id
_entity_poly.type
_entity_poly.pdbx_seq_one_letter_code
_entity_poly.pdbx_strand_id
1 'polypeptide(L)'
;MADKKKTKKEEEFSEETIKHLEFIQGGINRFASNSFQMKGWMLTIVSALLGFYANSNNTRFALVAVVPVVIFWVLDSYYLQLERQFRGIYNDVTGLSKDVKPVRPFEMPIQNYTEGKYSFLDVFLSKWMMLLYFPVILLLLGIYFFS
;
A
#
# COMPACT_ATOMS: atom_id res chain seq x y z
N MET A 1 41.80 -13.26 -34.48
CA MET A 1 40.40 -13.72 -34.33
C MET A 1 40.08 -14.05 -32.86
N ALA A 2 40.40 -13.13 -31.93
CA ALA A 2 40.31 -13.39 -30.48
C ALA A 2 39.57 -12.26 -29.72
N ASP A 3 38.55 -11.66 -30.35
CA ASP A 3 37.90 -10.45 -29.81
C ASP A 3 36.36 -10.57 -29.69
N LYS A 4 35.87 -11.79 -29.44
CA LYS A 4 34.43 -12.07 -29.27
C LYS A 4 34.07 -12.83 -27.98
N LYS A 5 34.88 -12.70 -26.93
CA LYS A 5 34.61 -13.33 -25.61
C LYS A 5 34.51 -12.32 -24.46
N LYS A 6 34.01 -11.11 -24.73
CA LYS A 6 33.38 -10.25 -23.70
C LYS A 6 31.86 -10.46 -23.76
N THR A 7 31.45 -11.69 -23.47
CA THR A 7 30.05 -12.00 -23.16
C THR A 7 29.71 -11.22 -21.90
N LYS A 8 28.85 -10.19 -22.05
CA LYS A 8 27.95 -9.64 -21.04
C LYS A 8 28.46 -9.81 -19.60
N LYS A 9 29.40 -8.95 -19.18
CA LYS A 9 29.72 -8.80 -17.76
C LYS A 9 28.39 -8.42 -17.10
N GLU A 10 27.87 -9.26 -16.21
CA GLU A 10 26.80 -8.85 -15.30
C GLU A 10 27.23 -7.49 -14.74
N GLU A 11 26.43 -6.44 -14.96
CA GLU A 11 26.67 -5.16 -14.31
C GLU A 11 26.52 -5.41 -12.82
N GLU A 12 27.65 -5.69 -12.17
CA GLU A 12 27.74 -5.84 -10.74
C GLU A 12 27.31 -4.49 -10.14
N PHE A 13 26.19 -4.49 -9.42
CA PHE A 13 25.70 -3.30 -8.75
C PHE A 13 26.81 -2.72 -7.85
N SER A 14 27.07 -1.42 -7.97
CA SER A 14 28.01 -0.77 -7.08
C SER A 14 27.53 -0.86 -5.63
N GLU A 15 28.45 -0.79 -4.66
CA GLU A 15 28.09 -0.76 -3.23
C GLU A 15 27.08 0.36 -2.92
N GLU A 16 27.24 1.52 -3.55
CA GLU A 16 26.29 2.64 -3.46
C GLU A 16 24.89 2.25 -3.95
N THR A 17 24.81 1.54 -5.07
CA THR A 17 23.52 1.08 -5.64
C THR A 17 22.87 0.04 -4.73
N ILE A 18 23.64 -0.91 -4.21
CA ILE A 18 23.14 -1.89 -3.23
C ILE A 18 22.59 -1.16 -2.00
N LYS A 19 23.32 -0.18 -1.47
CA LYS A 19 22.88 0.61 -0.31
C LYS A 19 21.60 1.41 -0.61
N HIS A 20 21.50 1.99 -1.80
CA HIS A 20 20.30 2.70 -2.24
C HIS A 20 19.09 1.76 -2.32
N LEU A 21 19.26 0.56 -2.90
CA LEU A 21 18.23 -0.47 -2.96
C LEU A 21 17.80 -0.94 -1.56
N GLU A 22 18.72 -1.08 -0.61
CA GLU A 22 18.39 -1.39 0.80
C GLU A 22 17.52 -0.30 1.44
N PHE A 23 17.81 0.98 1.19
CA PHE A 23 16.98 2.08 1.70
C PHE A 23 15.58 2.08 1.09
N ILE A 24 15.47 1.83 -0.23
CA ILE A 24 14.17 1.70 -0.90
C ILE A 24 13.39 0.52 -0.31
N GLN A 25 14.04 -0.63 -0.14
CA GLN A 25 13.43 -1.82 0.45
C GLN A 25 12.97 -1.59 1.90
N GLY A 26 13.76 -0.86 2.69
CA GLY A 26 13.38 -0.43 4.03
C GLY A 26 12.10 0.41 4.02
N GLY A 27 11.98 1.33 3.05
CA GLY A 27 10.75 2.09 2.81
C GLY A 27 9.56 1.21 2.48
N ILE A 28 9.71 0.28 1.53
CA ILE A 28 8.67 -0.69 1.13
C ILE A 28 8.17 -1.48 2.34
N ASN A 29 9.08 -2.03 3.15
CA ASN A 29 8.74 -2.81 4.34
C ASN A 29 7.96 -1.97 5.36
N ARG A 30 8.36 -0.71 5.57
CA ARG A 30 7.66 0.21 6.47
C ARG A 30 6.23 0.49 6.00
N PHE A 31 6.03 0.75 4.70
CA PHE A 31 4.70 1.03 4.16
C PHE A 31 3.79 -0.21 4.17
N ALA A 32 4.33 -1.38 3.84
CA ALA A 32 3.59 -2.64 3.94
C ALA A 32 3.16 -2.94 5.40
N SER A 33 4.05 -2.70 6.36
CA SER A 33 3.74 -2.83 7.79
C SER A 33 2.66 -1.84 8.24
N ASN A 34 2.77 -0.56 7.86
CA ASN A 34 1.76 0.45 8.21
C ASN A 34 0.39 0.13 7.58
N SER A 35 0.36 -0.29 6.31
CA SER A 35 -0.85 -0.77 5.62
C SER A 35 -1.51 -1.92 6.39
N PHE A 36 -0.73 -2.93 6.77
CA PHE A 36 -1.24 -4.06 7.56
C PHE A 36 -1.80 -3.61 8.92
N GLN A 37 -1.12 -2.68 9.61
CA GLN A 37 -1.59 -2.13 10.87
C GLN A 37 -2.93 -1.39 10.74
N MET A 38 -3.16 -0.65 9.64
CA MET A 38 -4.44 0.05 9.42
C MET A 38 -5.63 -0.93 9.40
N LYS A 39 -5.44 -2.11 8.81
CA LYS A 39 -6.46 -3.18 8.78
C LYS A 39 -6.72 -3.74 10.18
N GLY A 40 -5.66 -3.96 10.96
CA GLY A 40 -5.76 -4.41 12.35
C GLY A 40 -6.50 -3.42 13.25
N TRP A 41 -6.12 -2.14 13.20
CA TRP A 41 -6.77 -1.09 13.99
C TRP A 41 -8.23 -0.89 13.64
N MET A 42 -8.57 -0.98 12.34
CA MET A 42 -9.96 -0.97 11.88
C MET A 42 -10.76 -2.09 12.56
N LEU A 43 -10.29 -3.34 12.50
CA LEU A 43 -10.99 -4.49 13.09
C LEU A 43 -11.14 -4.36 14.61
N THR A 44 -10.11 -3.88 15.31
CA THR A 44 -10.15 -3.67 16.77
C THR A 44 -11.23 -2.67 17.15
N ILE A 45 -11.28 -1.51 16.49
CA ILE A 45 -12.25 -0.45 16.79
C ILE A 45 -13.67 -0.87 16.40
N VAL A 46 -13.85 -1.49 15.24
CA VAL A 46 -15.16 -2.01 14.80
C VAL A 46 -15.68 -3.07 15.76
N SER A 47 -14.83 -4.01 16.18
CA SER A 47 -15.20 -5.05 17.16
C SER A 47 -15.62 -4.45 18.51
N ALA A 48 -14.89 -3.43 18.99
CA ALA A 48 -15.25 -2.74 20.23
C ALA A 48 -16.62 -2.05 20.13
N LEU A 49 -16.89 -1.33 19.03
CA LEU A 49 -18.17 -0.66 18.80
C LEU A 49 -19.33 -1.64 18.62
N LEU A 50 -19.09 -2.79 17.97
CA LEU A 50 -20.09 -3.86 17.89
C LEU A 50 -20.37 -4.51 19.24
N GLY A 51 -19.36 -4.62 20.12
CA GLY A 51 -19.57 -5.04 21.51
C GLY A 51 -20.48 -4.08 22.29
N PHE A 52 -20.29 -2.76 22.12
CA PHE A 52 -21.18 -1.76 22.71
C PHE A 52 -22.60 -1.82 22.13
N TYR A 53 -22.72 -2.06 20.81
CA TYR A 53 -24.00 -2.30 20.17
C TYR A 53 -24.74 -3.49 20.83
N ALA A 54 -24.07 -4.64 20.98
CA ALA A 54 -24.67 -5.84 21.56
C ALA A 54 -25.18 -5.66 23.00
N ASN A 55 -24.56 -4.76 23.78
CA ASN A 55 -24.99 -4.49 25.15
C ASN A 55 -26.09 -3.42 25.26
N SER A 56 -26.15 -2.47 24.32
CA SER A 56 -27.05 -1.31 24.40
C SER A 56 -28.26 -1.39 23.46
N ASN A 57 -28.26 -2.29 22.48
CA ASN A 57 -29.22 -2.35 21.36
C ASN A 57 -29.37 -1.02 20.60
N ASN A 58 -28.40 -0.11 20.71
CA ASN A 58 -28.44 1.16 20.00
C ASN A 58 -27.74 1.05 18.65
N THR A 59 -28.53 0.94 17.58
CA THR A 59 -28.06 0.79 16.19
C THR A 59 -27.17 1.94 15.72
N ARG A 60 -27.17 3.09 16.41
CA ARG A 60 -26.25 4.21 16.11
C ARG A 60 -24.78 3.82 16.26
N PHE A 61 -24.44 2.84 17.11
CA PHE A 61 -23.06 2.37 17.24
C PHE A 61 -22.55 1.71 15.94
N ALA A 62 -23.43 1.04 15.18
CA ALA A 62 -23.08 0.48 13.87
C ALA A 62 -22.76 1.58 12.85
N LEU A 63 -23.53 2.68 12.85
CA LEU A 63 -23.23 3.85 12.01
C LEU A 63 -21.92 4.53 12.40
N VAL A 64 -21.67 4.70 13.71
CA VAL A 64 -20.41 5.28 14.20
C VAL A 64 -19.22 4.41 13.78
N ALA A 65 -19.37 3.09 13.73
CA ALA A 65 -18.32 2.17 13.29
C ALA A 65 -17.96 2.29 11.79
N VAL A 66 -18.84 2.85 10.95
CA VAL A 66 -18.50 3.11 9.53
C VAL A 66 -17.40 4.17 9.40
N VAL A 67 -17.39 5.17 10.29
CA VAL A 67 -16.41 6.27 10.26
C VAL A 67 -14.96 5.79 10.34
N PRO A 68 -14.54 5.01 11.36
CA PRO A 68 -13.17 4.49 11.41
C PRO A 68 -12.87 3.57 10.23
N VAL A 69 -13.83 2.77 9.74
CA VAL A 69 -13.62 1.91 8.57
C VAL A 69 -13.20 2.73 7.35
N VAL A 70 -13.90 3.84 7.06
CA VAL A 70 -13.56 4.72 5.94
C VAL A 70 -12.20 5.40 6.14
N ILE A 71 -11.93 5.90 7.35
CA ILE A 71 -10.64 6.56 7.66
C ILE A 71 -9.48 5.57 7.46
N PHE A 72 -9.57 4.38 8.03
CA PHE A 72 -8.52 3.37 7.88
C PHE A 72 -8.40 2.86 6.45
N TRP A 73 -9.49 2.81 5.67
CA TRP A 73 -9.43 2.45 4.25
C TRP A 73 -8.63 3.48 3.44
N VAL A 74 -8.87 4.77 3.68
CA VAL A 74 -8.12 5.86 3.03
C VAL A 74 -6.64 5.79 3.40
N LEU A 75 -6.32 5.62 4.69
CA LEU A 75 -4.94 5.54 5.16
C LEU A 75 -4.22 4.28 4.63
N ASP A 76 -4.88 3.13 4.64
CA ASP A 76 -4.34 1.88 4.10
C ASP A 76 -4.03 2.01 2.60
N SER A 77 -4.96 2.62 1.85
CA SER A 77 -4.77 2.89 0.42
C SER A 77 -3.62 3.85 0.16
N TYR A 78 -3.45 4.87 1.01
CA TYR A 78 -2.32 5.80 0.92
C TYR A 78 -0.98 5.10 1.16
N TYR A 79 -0.87 4.26 2.20
CA TYR A 79 0.37 3.52 2.44
C TYR A 79 0.68 2.52 1.33
N LEU A 80 -0.34 1.84 0.79
CA LEU A 80 -0.15 0.95 -0.35
C LEU A 80 0.25 1.73 -1.62
N GLN A 81 -0.21 2.96 -1.80
CA GLN A 81 0.23 3.84 -2.89
C GLN A 81 1.73 4.14 -2.77
N LEU A 82 2.18 4.59 -1.60
CA LEU A 82 3.60 4.85 -1.32
C LEU A 82 4.46 3.60 -1.56
N GLU A 83 4.00 2.43 -1.12
CA GLU A 83 4.66 1.16 -1.38
C GLU A 83 4.83 0.89 -2.88
N ARG A 84 3.76 1.07 -3.68
CA ARG A 84 3.83 0.91 -5.14
C ARG A 84 4.81 1.89 -5.76
N GLN A 85 4.81 3.15 -5.34
CA GLN A 85 5.73 4.17 -5.83
C GLN A 85 7.19 3.78 -5.56
N PHE A 86 7.49 3.31 -4.36
CA PHE A 86 8.83 2.82 -4.01
C PHE A 86 9.23 1.58 -4.80
N ARG A 87 8.31 0.65 -5.07
CA ARG A 87 8.56 -0.47 -5.99
C ARG A 87 8.84 0.00 -7.42
N GLY A 88 8.22 1.10 -7.85
CA GLY A 88 8.55 1.76 -9.11
C GLY A 88 10.01 2.22 -9.14
N ILE A 89 10.42 2.98 -8.12
CA ILE A 89 11.81 3.45 -7.97
C ILE A 89 12.79 2.27 -7.93
N TYR A 90 12.46 1.20 -7.19
CA TYR A 90 13.27 -0.01 -7.13
C TYR A 90 13.48 -0.65 -8.51
N ASN A 91 12.41 -0.77 -9.30
CA ASN A 91 12.48 -1.36 -10.65
C ASN A 91 13.30 -0.49 -11.61
N ASP A 92 13.25 0.84 -11.47
CA ASP A 92 14.02 1.76 -12.29
C ASP A 92 15.51 1.70 -11.92
N VAL A 93 15.87 1.68 -10.63
CA VAL A 93 17.27 1.53 -10.17
C VAL A 93 17.87 0.18 -10.58
N THR A 94 17.06 -0.88 -10.66
CA THR A 94 17.50 -2.22 -11.09
C THR A 94 17.45 -2.45 -12.61
N GLY A 95 16.93 -1.49 -13.39
CA GLY A 95 16.78 -1.64 -14.84
C GLY A 95 15.71 -2.66 -15.27
N LEU A 96 14.81 -3.07 -14.38
CA LEU A 96 13.72 -4.02 -14.66
C LEU A 96 12.51 -3.36 -15.34
N SER A 97 12.41 -2.04 -15.28
CA SER A 97 11.36 -1.27 -15.95
C SER A 97 11.57 -1.22 -17.47
N LYS A 98 10.45 -1.24 -18.23
CA LYS A 98 10.49 -1.11 -19.69
C LYS A 98 10.96 0.27 -20.16
N ASP A 99 10.67 1.30 -19.37
CA ASP A 99 11.07 2.68 -19.58
C ASP A 99 11.76 3.16 -18.28
N VAL A 100 13.08 3.01 -18.24
CA VAL A 100 13.88 3.29 -17.04
C VAL A 100 14.05 4.79 -16.89
N LYS A 101 13.48 5.36 -15.83
CA LYS A 101 13.71 6.77 -15.51
C LYS A 101 15.08 6.92 -14.83
N PRO A 102 15.86 7.97 -15.15
CA PRO A 102 17.11 8.21 -14.45
C PRO A 102 16.82 8.56 -12.99
N VAL A 103 17.37 7.76 -12.08
CA VAL A 103 17.30 7.99 -10.62
C VAL A 103 18.73 8.25 -10.14
N ARG A 104 18.98 9.40 -9.50
CA ARG A 104 20.31 9.68 -8.94
C ARG A 104 20.57 8.79 -7.71
N PRO A 105 21.83 8.49 -7.37
CA PRO A 105 22.16 7.76 -6.17
C PRO A 105 21.47 8.37 -4.94
N PHE A 106 20.79 7.54 -4.17
CA PHE A 106 20.04 7.90 -2.96
C PHE A 106 18.83 8.82 -3.17
N GLU A 107 18.46 9.14 -4.41
CA GLU A 107 17.24 9.88 -4.71
C GLU A 107 16.00 8.97 -4.60
N MET A 108 14.89 9.54 -4.13
CA MET A 108 13.59 8.86 -4.09
C MET A 108 12.52 9.77 -4.71
N PRO A 109 12.46 9.88 -6.05
CA PRO A 109 11.62 10.85 -6.74
C PRO A 109 10.18 10.35 -6.86
N ILE A 110 9.50 10.20 -5.73
CA ILE A 110 8.14 9.65 -5.61
C ILE A 110 7.15 10.40 -6.51
N GLN A 111 7.37 11.70 -6.74
CA GLN A 111 6.54 12.56 -7.58
C GLN A 111 6.49 12.10 -9.05
N ASN A 112 7.47 11.32 -9.51
CA ASN A 112 7.52 10.78 -10.86
C ASN A 112 6.63 9.53 -11.04
N TYR A 113 5.97 9.08 -9.98
CA TYR A 113 5.17 7.85 -9.94
C TYR A 113 3.75 8.17 -9.45
N THR A 114 2.97 8.90 -10.24
CA THR A 114 1.61 9.34 -9.85
C THR A 114 0.50 8.75 -10.70
N GLU A 115 0.83 8.20 -11.87
CA GLU A 115 -0.14 7.77 -12.87
C GLU A 115 -0.39 6.26 -12.86
N GLY A 116 -1.55 5.87 -13.40
CA GLY A 116 -1.97 4.47 -13.52
C GLY A 116 -1.89 3.74 -12.19
N LYS A 117 -1.17 2.60 -12.15
CA LYS A 117 -1.07 1.76 -10.93
C LYS A 117 -0.54 2.48 -9.68
N TYR A 118 0.07 3.66 -9.81
CA TYR A 118 0.56 4.50 -8.72
C TYR A 118 -0.42 5.60 -8.29
N SER A 119 -1.54 5.76 -8.98
CA SER A 119 -2.60 6.71 -8.63
C SER A 119 -3.33 6.26 -7.37
N PHE A 120 -3.70 7.22 -6.52
CA PHE A 120 -4.42 6.95 -5.29
C PHE A 120 -5.77 6.27 -5.55
N LEU A 121 -6.52 6.71 -6.57
CA LEU A 121 -7.83 6.16 -6.88
C LEU A 121 -7.76 4.70 -7.34
N ASP A 122 -6.74 4.36 -8.13
CA ASP A 122 -6.50 2.98 -8.59
C ASP A 122 -6.11 2.05 -7.44
N VAL A 123 -5.47 2.58 -6.39
CA VAL A 123 -5.18 1.83 -5.17
C VAL A 123 -6.44 1.70 -4.31
N PHE A 124 -7.15 2.80 -4.11
CA PHE A 124 -8.35 2.88 -3.27
C PHE A 124 -9.47 1.95 -3.76
N LEU A 125 -9.72 1.94 -5.06
CA LEU A 125 -10.73 1.09 -5.71
C LEU A 125 -10.17 -0.27 -6.16
N SER A 126 -8.96 -0.63 -5.74
CA SER A 126 -8.36 -1.92 -6.05
C SER A 126 -9.25 -3.07 -5.55
N LYS A 127 -9.38 -4.13 -6.35
CA LYS A 127 -10.21 -5.31 -6.05
C LYS A 127 -9.96 -5.88 -4.64
N TRP A 128 -8.71 -5.94 -4.22
CA TRP A 128 -8.32 -6.48 -2.91
C TRP A 128 -8.68 -5.57 -1.74
N MET A 129 -8.67 -4.25 -1.97
CA MET A 129 -9.10 -3.26 -0.97
C MET A 129 -10.62 -3.30 -0.83
N MET A 130 -11.33 -3.32 -1.96
CA MET A 130 -12.78 -3.47 -1.99
C MET A 130 -13.23 -4.75 -1.28
N LEU A 131 -12.56 -5.88 -1.51
CA LEU A 131 -12.90 -7.16 -0.87
C LEU A 131 -12.84 -7.09 0.66
N LEU A 132 -11.96 -6.27 1.24
CA LEU A 132 -11.82 -6.17 2.69
C LEU A 132 -12.79 -5.14 3.30
N TYR A 133 -12.81 -3.92 2.76
CA TYR A 133 -13.51 -2.81 3.40
C TYR A 133 -15.00 -2.76 3.05
N PHE A 134 -15.38 -3.13 1.83
CA PHE A 134 -16.77 -3.04 1.39
C PHE A 134 -17.70 -4.02 2.13
N PRO A 135 -17.34 -5.30 2.35
CA PRO A 135 -18.19 -6.20 3.14
C PRO A 135 -18.35 -5.75 4.59
N VAL A 136 -17.32 -5.15 5.20
CA VAL A 136 -17.43 -4.61 6.57
C VAL A 136 -18.44 -3.47 6.62
N ILE A 137 -18.39 -2.54 5.66
CA ILE A 137 -19.37 -1.45 5.57
C ILE A 137 -20.78 -2.02 5.34
N LEU A 138 -20.95 -2.96 4.41
CA LEU A 138 -22.25 -3.59 4.16
C LEU A 138 -22.81 -4.30 5.39
N LEU A 139 -21.97 -4.99 6.16
CA LEU A 139 -22.38 -5.64 7.40
C LEU A 139 -22.86 -4.60 8.41
N LEU A 140 -22.11 -3.52 8.62
CA LEU A 140 -22.50 -2.45 9.56
C LEU A 140 -23.80 -1.76 9.15
N LEU A 141 -23.99 -1.50 7.85
CA LEU A 141 -25.24 -0.95 7.33
C LEU A 141 -26.40 -1.95 7.45
N GLY A 142 -26.16 -3.24 7.20
CA GLY A 142 -27.14 -4.29 7.41
C GLY A 142 -27.62 -4.34 8.86
N ILE A 143 -26.70 -4.27 9.83
CA ILE A 143 -27.07 -4.19 11.25
C ILE A 143 -27.94 -2.95 11.51
N TYR A 144 -27.59 -1.79 10.94
CA TYR A 144 -28.36 -0.57 11.14
C TYR A 144 -29.78 -0.63 10.57
N PHE A 145 -29.99 -1.24 9.39
CA PHE A 145 -31.30 -1.27 8.73
C PHE A 145 -32.21 -2.42 9.20
N PHE A 146 -31.66 -3.53 9.68
CA PHE A 146 -32.42 -4.73 10.05
C PHE A 146 -32.56 -4.95 11.56
N SER A 147 -32.01 -4.06 12.41
CA SER A 147 -32.18 -4.08 13.87
C SER A 147 -33.05 -2.95 14.39
#